data_AF-A0A3B0WV43-F1
#
_entry.id   AF-A0A3B0WV43-F1
#
_cell.length_a   1.000
_cell.length_b   1.000
_cell.length_c   1.000
_cell.angle_alpha   90.00
_cell.angle_beta   90.00
_cell.angle_gamma   90.00
#
_symmetry.space_group_name_H-M   'P 1'
#
loop_
_entity.id
_entity.type
_entity.pdbx_description
1 polymer ?
#
loop_
_entity_poly.entity_id
_entity_poly.type
_entity_poly.pdbx_seq_one_letter_code
_entity_poly.pdbx_strand_id
1 'polypeptide(L)' 'MKIKTPTDTKFKKYHSQLLKHLRLKGLQPKTIEAYERGIKRIYTFFNGNIEDLSQDQMLDYFDQLLLSNSWSGVKL' A
#
# COMPACT_ATOMS: atom_id res chain seq x y z
N MET A 1 -3.69 -13.57 2.83
CA MET A 1 -2.27 -13.24 3.12
C MET A 1 -2.18 -12.45 4.42
N LYS A 2 -1.48 -12.96 5.45
CA LYS A 2 -1.22 -12.17 6.67
C LYS A 2 -0.13 -11.15 6.37
N ILE A 3 -0.50 -9.89 6.10
CA ILE A 3 0.47 -8.82 5.86
C ILE A 3 1.04 -8.39 7.21
N LYS A 4 2.34 -8.62 7.43
CA LYS A 4 3.04 -8.16 8.63
C LYS A 4 3.10 -6.64 8.59
N THR A 5 2.60 -5.97 9.62
CA THR A 5 2.68 -4.51 9.73
C THR A 5 4.15 -4.10 9.84
N PRO A 6 4.68 -3.29 8.90
CA PRO A 6 6.02 -2.73 9.04
C PRO A 6 6.06 -1.79 10.26
N THR A 7 7.13 -1.85 11.05
CA THR A 7 7.25 -1.11 12.31
C THR A 7 8.36 -0.06 12.32
N ASP A 8 9.11 0.03 11.23
CA ASP A 8 10.23 0.95 11.09
C ASP A 8 9.74 2.42 10.99
N THR A 9 10.65 3.34 11.29
CA THR A 9 10.36 4.77 11.37
C THR A 9 9.92 5.36 10.04
N LYS A 10 10.46 4.86 8.93
CA LYS A 10 10.13 5.33 7.57
C LYS A 10 8.69 4.96 7.23
N PHE A 11 8.27 3.73 7.48
CA PHE A 11 6.88 3.32 7.31
C PHE A 11 5.93 4.17 8.15
N LYS A 12 6.20 4.35 9.45
CA LYS A 12 5.35 5.16 10.34
C LYS A 12 5.15 6.59 9.83
N LYS A 13 6.22 7.21 9.30
CA LYS A 13 6.17 8.54 8.72
C LYS A 13 5.24 8.58 7.50
N TYR A 14 5.45 7.71 6.51
CA TYR A 14 4.64 7.69 5.30
C TYR A 14 3.18 7.29 5.57
N HIS A 15 2.97 6.30 6.43
CA HIS A 15 1.65 5.87 6.85
C HIS A 15 0.86 7.00 7.51
N SER A 16 1.48 7.74 8.45
CA SER A 16 0.84 8.91 9.09
C SER A 16 0.50 10.01 8.08
N GLN A 17 1.38 10.29 7.13
CA GLN A 17 1.14 11.27 6.06
C GLN A 17 -0.01 10.84 5.14
N LEU A 18 -0.05 9.57 4.72
CA LEU A 18 -1.14 9.02 3.91
C LEU A 18 -2.47 9.16 4.64
N LEU A 19 -2.55 8.74 5.91
CA LEU A 19 -3.78 8.82 6.69
C LEU A 19 -4.28 10.27 6.83
N LYS A 20 -3.36 11.24 7.03
CA LYS A 20 -3.72 12.66 7.03
C LYS A 20 -4.30 13.10 5.69
N HIS A 21 -3.65 12.76 4.57
CA HIS A 21 -4.12 13.10 3.23
C HIS A 21 -5.50 12.51 2.92
N LEU A 22 -5.71 11.23 3.22
CA LEU A 22 -6.97 10.54 2.93
C LEU A 22 -8.13 11.11 3.77
N ARG A 23 -7.88 11.48 5.03
CA ARG A 23 -8.87 12.18 5.86
C ARG A 23 -9.20 13.58 5.33
N LEU A 24 -8.18 14.35 4.93
CA LEU A 24 -8.37 15.68 4.35
C LEU A 24 -9.13 15.63 3.01
N LYS A 25 -9.02 14.52 2.26
CA LYS A 25 -9.85 14.25 1.07
C LYS A 25 -11.30 13.85 1.38
N GLY A 26 -11.69 13.73 2.66
CA GLY A 26 -13.05 13.37 3.06
C GLY A 26 -13.43 11.90 2.75
N LEU A 27 -12.46 11.00 2.62
CA LEU A 27 -12.74 9.59 2.33
C LEU A 27 -13.37 8.86 3.52
N GLN A 28 -14.27 7.93 3.25
CA GLN A 28 -14.92 7.11 4.29
C GLN A 28 -13.88 6.24 5.04
N PRO A 29 -14.08 5.94 6.33
CA PRO A 29 -13.16 5.10 7.12
C PRO A 29 -12.83 3.76 6.44
N LYS A 30 -13.84 3.05 5.91
CA LYS A 30 -13.64 1.78 5.19
C LYS A 30 -12.72 1.91 3.97
N THR A 31 -12.75 3.06 3.31
CA THR A 31 -11.90 3.37 2.16
C THR A 31 -10.47 3.64 2.64
N ILE A 32 -10.31 4.42 3.72
CA ILE A 32 -9.00 4.67 4.35
C ILE A 32 -8.34 3.36 4.78
N GLU A 33 -9.09 2.46 5.41
CA GLU A 33 -8.60 1.12 5.81
C GLU A 33 -8.15 0.29 4.61
N ALA A 34 -8.84 0.40 3.47
CA ALA A 34 -8.46 -0.28 2.24
C ALA A 34 -7.12 0.23 1.69
N TYR A 35 -6.95 1.56 1.60
CA TYR A 35 -5.68 2.18 1.23
C TYR A 35 -4.55 1.86 2.22
N GLU A 36 -4.85 1.79 3.52
CA GLU A 36 -3.88 1.39 4.54
C GLU A 36 -3.38 -0.04 4.31
N ARG A 37 -4.27 -0.97 3.95
CA ARG A 37 -3.87 -2.33 3.58
C ARG A 37 -3.02 -2.34 2.31
N GLY A 38 -3.39 -1.53 1.32
CA GLY A 38 -2.62 -1.35 0.07
C GLY A 38 -1.19 -0.91 0.34
N ILE A 39 -0.98 0.19 1.09
CA ILE A 39 0.37 0.69 1.36
C ILE A 39 1.19 -0.29 2.19
N LYS A 40 0.60 -1.01 3.16
CA LYS A 40 1.29 -2.07 3.91
C LYS A 40 1.79 -3.16 2.97
N ARG A 41 0.93 -3.61 2.04
CA ARG A 41 1.27 -4.64 1.05
C ARG A 41 2.42 -4.21 0.14
N ILE A 42 2.34 -3.00 -0.42
CA ILE A 42 3.39 -2.44 -1.29
C ILE A 42 4.71 -2.31 -0.51
N TYR A 43 4.67 -1.72 0.69
CA TYR A 43 5.86 -1.52 1.51
C TYR A 43 6.52 -2.85 1.90
N THR A 44 5.73 -3.85 2.26
CA THR A 44 6.23 -5.21 2.55
C THR A 44 6.83 -5.88 1.32
N PHE A 45 6.20 -5.75 0.15
CA PHE A 45 6.68 -6.36 -1.09
C PHE A 45 8.06 -5.83 -1.50
N PHE A 46 8.27 -4.52 -1.40
CA PHE A 46 9.53 -3.87 -1.75
C PHE A 46 10.52 -3.72 -0.59
N ASN A 47 10.30 -4.42 0.53
CA ASN A 47 11.13 -4.34 1.73
C ASN A 47 11.42 -2.88 2.20
N GLY A 48 10.43 -2.00 2.05
CA GLY A 48 10.51 -0.59 2.44
C GLY A 48 11.15 0.37 1.42
N ASN A 49 11.58 -0.14 0.26
CA ASN A 49 12.13 0.67 -0.83
C ASN A 49 11.02 1.09 -1.80
N ILE A 50 10.28 2.14 -1.45
CA ILE A 50 9.13 2.63 -2.23
C ILE A 50 9.31 4.06 -2.79
N GLU A 51 10.51 4.61 -2.67
CA GLU A 51 10.80 6.01 -3.06
C GLU A 51 11.24 6.16 -4.52
N ASP A 52 11.75 5.08 -5.11
CA ASP A 52 12.30 5.06 -6.47
C ASP A 52 11.93 3.74 -7.16
N LEU A 53 10.62 3.54 -7.34
CA LEU A 53 10.09 2.37 -8.03
C LEU A 53 10.06 2.62 -9.53
N SER A 54 10.68 1.72 -10.29
CA SER A 54 10.57 1.72 -11.75
C SER A 54 9.18 1.26 -12.19
N GLN A 55 8.81 1.62 -13.43
CA GLN A 55 7.56 1.16 -14.02
C GLN A 55 7.52 -0.37 -14.14
N ASP A 56 8.65 -1.02 -14.47
CA ASP A 56 8.75 -2.48 -14.58
C ASP A 56 8.56 -3.15 -13.20
N GLN A 57 9.15 -2.59 -12.15
CA GLN A 57 8.92 -3.07 -10.78
C GLN A 57 7.45 -2.99 -10.37
N MET A 58 6.78 -1.91 -10.76
CA MET A 58 5.34 -1.74 -10.51
C MET A 58 4.50 -2.73 -11.34
N LEU A 59 4.90 -2.99 -12.58
CA LEU A 59 4.25 -3.98 -13.44
C LEU A 59 4.32 -5.38 -12.84
N ASP A 60 5.53 -5.81 -12.45
CA ASP A 60 5.76 -7.10 -11.80
C ASP A 60 4.99 -7.24 -10.49
N TYR A 61 4.93 -6.16 -9.71
CA TYR A 61 4.14 -6.12 -8.47
C TYR A 61 2.66 -6.36 -8.73
N PHE A 62 2.06 -5.65 -9.69
CA PHE A 62 0.63 -5.79 -9.97
C PHE A 62 0.28 -7.12 -10.63
N ASP A 63 1.15 -7.67 -11.47
CA ASP A 63 0.98 -9.01 -12.04
C ASP A 63 0.97 -10.10 -10.94
N GLN A 64 1.97 -10.07 -10.05
CA GLN A 64 2.01 -10.99 -8.90
C GLN A 64 0.82 -10.78 -7.96
N LEU A 65 0.39 -9.54 -7.78
CA LEU A 65 -0.75 -9.25 -6.93
C LEU A 65 -2.04 -9.84 -7.48
N LEU A 66 -2.23 -9.78 -8.80
CA LEU A 66 -3.41 -10.32 -9.48
C LEU A 66 -3.55 -11.83 -9.31
N LEU A 67 -2.44 -12.56 -9.16
CA LEU A 67 -2.45 -14.02 -8.90
C LEU A 67 -3.12 -14.39 -7.57
N SER A 68 -3.19 -13.46 -6.60
CA SER A 68 -3.71 -13.73 -5.25
C SER A 68 -4.86 -12.83 -4.81
N ASN A 69 -5.27 -11.86 -5.63
CA ASN A 69 -6.30 -10.89 -5.33
C ASN A 69 -7.27 -10.70 -6.50
N SER A 70 -8.53 -10.36 -6.21
CA SER A 70 -9.47 -9.92 -7.24
C SER A 70 -9.06 -8.56 -7.81
N TRP A 71 -9.56 -8.22 -9.01
CA TRP A 71 -9.31 -6.93 -9.63
C TRP A 71 -9.68 -5.74 -8.75
N SER A 72 -10.77 -5.83 -7.99
CA SER A 72 -11.15 -4.82 -7.00
C SER A 72 -10.10 -4.64 -5.90
N GLY A 73 -9.37 -5.70 -5.53
CA GLY A 73 -8.27 -5.67 -4.56
C GLY A 73 -6.92 -5.20 -5.14
N VAL A 74 -6.75 -5.31 -6.46
CA VAL A 74 -5.59 -4.78 -7.21
C VAL A 74 -5.74 -3.27 -7.43
N LYS A 75 -6.96 -2.80 -7.68
CA LYS A 75 -7.28 -1.38 -7.92
C LYS A 75 -7.14 -0.47 -6.68
N LEU A 76 -7.09 -1.06 -5.48
CA LEU A 76 -6.96 -0.37 -4.19
C LEU A 76 -5.49 -0.10 -3.83
#